data_AF-A0A955JLZ8-F1
#
_entry.id   AF-A0A955JLZ8-F1
#
_cell.length_a   1.000
_cell.length_b   1.000
_cell.length_c   1.000
_cell.angle_alpha   90.00
_cell.angle_beta   90.00
_cell.angle_gamma   90.00
#
_symmetry.space_group_name_H-M   'P 1'
#
loop_
_entity.id
_entity.type
_entity.pdbx_description
1 polymer ?
#
loop_
_entity_poly.entity_id
_entity_poly.type
_entity_poly.pdbx_seq_one_letter_code
_entity_poly.pdbx_strand_id
1 'polypeptide(L)'
;MATVVDNHEVIETYTGTDASANTDDRIMFISDGSAGLTANHPYFRYTSGDTPIDMTLGGSSGYTYSTVTVTGTLSATAQYVACNQVAAITLTLPQISTFTDSKHIYYIKDISGNASTNNITIDTTGGDTIDGGATAVITLDYQAITFVADGGTNWSIF
;
A
#
# COMPACT_ATOMS: atom_id res chain seq x y z
N MET A 1 -18.59 -2.12 48.25
CA MET A 1 -19.15 -1.23 47.22
C MET A 1 -17.95 -0.70 46.46
N ALA A 2 -17.54 -1.39 45.39
CA ALA A 2 -16.38 -1.01 44.61
C ALA A 2 -16.90 -0.47 43.28
N THR A 3 -16.85 0.85 43.12
CA THR A 3 -17.09 1.51 41.84
C THR A 3 -15.71 1.66 41.20
N VAL A 4 -15.41 0.83 40.20
CA VAL A 4 -14.24 1.04 39.36
C VAL A 4 -14.65 2.06 38.30
N VAL A 5 -14.00 3.23 38.36
CA VAL A 5 -14.01 4.26 37.33
C VAL A 5 -12.68 4.14 36.60
N ASP A 6 -12.66 3.46 35.46
CA ASP A 6 -11.89 3.88 34.29
C ASP A 6 -12.42 3.11 33.07
N ASN A 7 -12.68 3.84 31.99
CA ASN A 7 -13.35 3.34 30.79
C ASN A 7 -12.33 3.09 29.67
N HIS A 8 -11.09 2.77 30.02
CA HIS A 8 -10.09 2.41 29.03
C HIS A 8 -10.32 0.97 28.57
N GLU A 9 -10.90 0.87 27.38
CA GLU A 9 -10.95 -0.32 26.53
C GLU A 9 -9.61 -1.08 26.64
N VAL A 10 -9.69 -2.31 27.13
CA VAL A 10 -8.53 -3.17 27.36
C VAL A 10 -7.94 -3.54 26.01
N ILE A 11 -6.82 -2.93 25.62
CA ILE A 11 -5.97 -3.48 24.56
C ILE A 11 -5.28 -4.70 25.17
N GLU A 12 -5.92 -5.86 25.10
CA GLU A 12 -5.32 -7.12 25.55
C GLU A 12 -4.13 -7.44 24.64
N THR A 13 -2.91 -7.40 25.19
CA THR A 13 -1.74 -7.97 24.52
C THR A 13 -1.98 -9.48 24.41
N TYR A 14 -2.20 -9.95 23.19
CA TYR A 14 -2.62 -11.32 22.93
C TYR A 14 -1.40 -12.27 22.82
N THR A 15 -1.35 -13.33 23.63
CA THR A 15 -0.17 -14.22 23.78
C THR A 15 -0.47 -15.72 23.54
N GLY A 16 -1.37 -16.11 22.62
CA GLY A 16 -1.75 -17.53 22.46
C GLY A 16 -2.36 -17.97 21.12
N THR A 17 -2.85 -19.22 21.04
CA THR A 17 -3.83 -19.69 20.03
C THR A 17 -5.25 -19.51 20.60
N ASP A 18 -6.18 -19.01 19.80
CA ASP A 18 -7.40 -18.29 20.21
C ASP A 18 -8.15 -18.82 21.44
N ALA A 19 -8.29 -17.96 22.45
CA ALA A 19 -9.14 -18.19 23.61
C ALA A 19 -10.51 -17.50 23.52
N SER A 20 -10.93 -17.06 22.33
CA SER A 20 -12.34 -16.70 22.11
C SER A 20 -12.99 -17.68 21.15
N ALA A 21 -13.87 -18.51 21.70
CA ALA A 21 -14.80 -19.35 20.95
C ALA A 21 -15.97 -18.54 20.36
N ASN A 22 -15.92 -17.20 20.43
CA ASN A 22 -16.97 -16.33 19.98
C ASN A 22 -16.73 -15.93 18.51
N THR A 23 -17.69 -16.29 17.67
CA THR A 23 -17.61 -16.11 16.23
C THR A 23 -17.83 -14.66 15.78
N ASP A 24 -18.10 -13.72 16.70
CA ASP A 24 -18.39 -12.30 16.41
C ASP A 24 -17.42 -11.32 17.10
N ASP A 25 -16.20 -11.76 17.38
CA ASP A 25 -15.20 -10.96 18.07
C ASP A 25 -14.46 -10.02 17.11
N ARG A 26 -15.04 -8.82 16.93
CA ARG A 26 -14.41 -7.66 16.27
C ARG A 26 -13.28 -7.07 17.12
N ILE A 27 -12.19 -7.82 17.26
CA ILE A 27 -11.08 -7.47 18.17
C ILE A 27 -9.98 -6.75 17.39
N MET A 28 -9.46 -5.68 18.00
CA MET A 28 -8.19 -5.06 17.62
C MET A 28 -7.12 -5.47 18.64
N PHE A 29 -5.98 -5.99 18.17
CA PHE A 29 -4.91 -6.48 19.03
C PHE A 29 -3.53 -6.08 18.47
N ILE A 30 -2.54 -5.95 19.35
CA ILE A 30 -1.14 -5.82 18.93
C ILE A 30 -0.53 -7.21 18.90
N SER A 31 0.03 -7.61 17.76
CA SER A 31 0.66 -8.92 17.59
C SER A 31 1.98 -9.00 18.34
N ASP A 32 2.26 -10.17 18.93
CA ASP A 32 3.55 -10.52 19.52
C ASP A 32 4.51 -11.21 18.52
N GLY A 33 4.08 -11.39 17.27
CA GLY A 33 4.82 -12.10 16.21
C GLY A 33 4.47 -13.58 16.07
N SER A 34 3.49 -14.08 16.81
CA SER A 34 2.99 -15.45 16.69
C SER A 34 2.09 -15.63 15.45
N ALA A 35 1.81 -16.90 15.10
CA ALA A 35 0.90 -17.29 14.01
C ALA A 35 1.20 -16.70 12.62
N GLY A 36 2.44 -16.29 12.35
CA GLY A 36 2.86 -15.69 11.07
C GLY A 36 2.54 -14.20 10.93
N LEU A 37 2.11 -13.54 12.01
CA LEU A 37 1.92 -12.09 12.08
C LEU A 37 3.24 -11.37 12.39
N THR A 38 3.32 -10.08 12.07
CA THR A 38 4.49 -9.26 12.42
C THR A 38 4.38 -8.79 13.86
N ALA A 39 5.46 -8.88 14.64
CA ALA A 39 5.47 -8.41 16.03
C ALA A 39 5.30 -6.89 16.11
N ASN A 40 4.62 -6.42 17.16
CA ASN A 40 4.32 -5.01 17.46
C ASN A 40 3.47 -4.28 16.41
N HIS A 41 2.82 -5.01 15.49
CA HIS A 41 1.87 -4.43 14.54
C HIS A 41 0.43 -4.51 15.11
N PRO A 42 -0.40 -3.46 14.96
CA PRO A 42 -1.84 -3.53 15.20
C PRO A 42 -2.55 -4.36 14.13
N TYR A 43 -3.41 -5.27 14.57
CA TYR A 43 -4.27 -6.07 13.72
C TYR A 43 -5.74 -5.89 14.12
N PHE A 44 -6.63 -5.96 13.13
CA PHE A 44 -8.07 -6.10 13.34
C PHE A 44 -8.55 -7.46 12.83
N ARG A 45 -9.47 -8.09 13.54
CA ARG A 45 -10.09 -9.36 13.13
C ARG A 45 -11.60 -9.31 13.32
N TYR A 46 -12.34 -9.92 12.40
CA TYR A 46 -13.81 -9.94 12.44
C TYR A 46 -14.37 -11.16 13.16
N THR A 47 -13.87 -12.38 12.88
CA THR A 47 -14.34 -13.63 13.50
C THR A 47 -13.20 -14.57 13.89
N SER A 48 -13.45 -15.46 14.85
CA SER A 48 -12.52 -16.51 15.29
C SER A 48 -12.26 -17.54 14.17
N GLY A 49 -11.28 -17.26 13.33
CA GLY A 49 -10.71 -18.15 12.30
C GLY A 49 -10.18 -17.34 11.11
N ASP A 50 -10.65 -16.10 10.97
CA ASP A 50 -10.23 -15.19 9.92
C ASP A 50 -8.76 -14.82 10.02
N THR A 51 -8.14 -14.60 8.86
CA THR A 51 -6.81 -14.01 8.76
C THR A 51 -6.86 -12.58 9.32
N PRO A 52 -6.09 -12.26 10.38
CA PRO A 52 -6.07 -10.92 10.92
C PRO A 52 -5.54 -9.90 9.91
N ILE A 53 -6.11 -8.70 9.94
CA ILE A 53 -5.81 -7.61 9.02
C ILE A 53 -4.75 -6.71 9.66
N ASP A 54 -3.56 -6.63 9.08
CA ASP A 54 -2.50 -5.72 9.54
C ASP A 54 -2.87 -4.27 9.26
N MET A 55 -3.19 -3.52 10.31
CA MET A 55 -3.56 -2.11 10.19
C MET A 55 -2.37 -1.20 9.88
N THR A 56 -1.13 -1.71 10.03
CA THR A 56 0.12 -0.99 9.73
C THR A 56 0.47 -1.04 8.24
N LEU A 57 -0.04 -2.04 7.51
CA LEU A 57 0.22 -2.25 6.08
C LEU A 57 -0.90 -1.70 5.18
N GLY A 58 -1.78 -0.83 5.72
CA GLY A 58 -2.96 -0.35 5.00
C GLY A 58 -4.15 -1.31 5.03
N GLY A 59 -4.09 -2.38 5.85
CA GLY A 59 -5.14 -3.38 5.95
C GLY A 59 -6.50 -2.83 6.41
N SER A 60 -6.56 -1.68 7.07
CA SER A 60 -7.84 -0.97 7.26
C SER A 60 -8.08 -0.01 6.08
N SER A 61 -8.48 -0.56 4.93
CA SER A 61 -9.05 0.20 3.79
C SER A 61 -8.21 1.38 3.24
N GLY A 62 -6.90 1.43 3.51
CA GLY A 62 -6.04 2.57 3.19
C GLY A 62 -5.07 2.27 2.05
N TYR A 63 -4.62 3.32 1.35
CA TYR A 63 -3.56 3.19 0.36
C TYR A 63 -2.20 2.95 1.03
N THR A 64 -1.40 2.02 0.51
CA THR A 64 0.00 1.91 0.91
C THR A 64 0.77 3.16 0.47
N TYR A 65 1.60 3.74 1.35
CA TYR A 65 2.37 4.95 1.07
C TYR A 65 3.86 4.62 0.97
N SER A 66 4.47 4.92 -0.17
CA SER A 66 5.89 4.70 -0.44
C SER A 66 6.56 5.99 -0.89
N THR A 67 7.75 6.28 -0.38
CA THR A 67 8.58 7.40 -0.86
C THR A 67 9.71 6.86 -1.71
N VAL A 68 9.95 7.47 -2.87
CA VAL A 68 11.02 7.11 -3.80
C VAL A 68 11.90 8.32 -4.07
N THR A 69 13.22 8.13 -4.02
CA THR A 69 14.22 9.19 -4.21
C THR A 69 15.17 8.93 -5.39
N VAL A 70 15.14 7.71 -5.94
CA VAL A 70 16.03 7.24 -7.02
C VAL A 70 15.27 6.35 -7.99
N THR A 71 15.83 6.14 -9.18
CA THR A 71 15.34 5.21 -10.19
C THR A 71 15.16 3.79 -9.65
N GLY A 72 14.09 3.10 -10.06
CA GLY A 72 13.86 1.71 -9.69
C GLY A 72 12.50 1.17 -10.12
N THR A 73 12.25 -0.10 -9.81
CA THR A 73 10.95 -0.77 -10.04
C THR A 73 10.06 -0.57 -8.82
N LEU A 74 8.78 -0.23 -9.06
CA LEU A 74 7.82 -0.08 -7.98
C LEU A 74 7.39 -1.42 -7.39
N SER A 75 7.02 -1.44 -6.12
CA SER A 75 6.44 -2.63 -5.48
C SER A 75 5.07 -2.93 -6.08
N ALA A 76 4.76 -4.20 -6.33
CA ALA A 76 3.44 -4.66 -6.76
C ALA A 76 2.34 -4.42 -5.70
N THR A 77 2.71 -4.07 -4.46
CA THR A 77 1.77 -3.72 -3.38
C THR A 77 1.70 -2.22 -3.11
N ALA A 78 2.55 -1.40 -3.73
CA ALA A 78 2.52 0.04 -3.55
C ALA A 78 1.32 0.64 -4.30
N GLN A 79 0.68 1.66 -3.71
CA GLN A 79 -0.45 2.36 -4.30
C GLN A 79 -0.17 3.85 -4.37
N TYR A 80 0.18 4.51 -3.27
CA TYR A 80 0.63 5.90 -3.29
C TYR A 80 2.15 5.98 -3.32
N VAL A 81 2.70 6.60 -4.37
CA VAL A 81 4.14 6.77 -4.58
C VAL A 81 4.47 8.26 -4.57
N ALA A 82 5.11 8.69 -3.49
CA ALA A 82 5.66 10.03 -3.31
C ALA A 82 7.08 10.09 -3.88
N CYS A 83 7.25 10.80 -4.99
CA CYS A 83 8.55 11.06 -5.59
C CYS A 83 9.19 12.27 -4.90
N ASN A 84 10.27 12.02 -4.15
CA ASN A 84 11.05 13.02 -3.43
C ASN A 84 12.50 13.07 -3.96
N GLN A 85 12.64 13.31 -5.26
CA GLN A 85 13.90 13.23 -5.99
C GLN A 85 14.60 14.59 -6.10
N VAL A 86 15.93 14.54 -6.16
CA VAL A 86 16.81 15.72 -6.41
C VAL A 86 17.46 15.71 -7.79
N ALA A 87 17.27 14.63 -8.54
CA ALA A 87 17.72 14.41 -9.91
C ALA A 87 16.60 13.72 -10.70
N ALA A 88 16.67 13.73 -12.03
CA ALA A 88 15.72 12.98 -12.85
C ALA A 88 15.75 11.47 -12.52
N ILE A 89 14.57 10.84 -12.45
CA ILE A 89 14.42 9.42 -12.12
C ILE A 89 13.54 8.70 -13.13
N THR A 90 13.73 7.39 -13.24
CA THR A 90 12.84 6.48 -13.96
C THR A 90 12.21 5.51 -12.98
N LEU A 91 10.89 5.42 -12.97
CA LEU A 91 10.12 4.47 -12.18
C LEU A 91 9.51 3.43 -13.13
N THR A 92 9.82 2.17 -12.89
CA THR A 92 9.33 1.07 -13.73
C THR A 92 8.13 0.43 -13.06
N LEU A 93 6.99 0.39 -13.77
CA LEU A 93 5.79 -0.32 -13.33
C LEU A 93 6.02 -1.84 -13.40
N PRO A 94 5.54 -2.62 -12.42
CA PRO A 94 5.49 -4.08 -12.53
C PRO A 94 4.63 -4.51 -13.71
N GLN A 95 4.91 -5.68 -14.25
CA GLN A 95 4.13 -6.25 -15.34
C GLN A 95 2.71 -6.59 -14.85
N ILE A 96 1.69 -6.21 -15.62
CA ILE A 96 0.28 -6.35 -15.27
C ILE A 96 -0.07 -7.82 -14.95
N SER A 97 0.47 -8.76 -15.72
CA SER A 97 0.23 -10.20 -15.52
C SER A 97 0.75 -10.75 -14.19
N THR A 98 1.52 -9.97 -13.41
CA THR A 98 2.02 -10.37 -12.09
C THR A 98 1.08 -10.00 -10.95
N PHE A 99 0.09 -9.14 -11.19
CA PHE A 99 -0.91 -8.79 -10.18
C PHE A 99 -1.91 -9.93 -10.01
N THR A 100 -2.17 -10.30 -8.75
CA THR A 100 -3.21 -11.26 -8.39
C THR A 100 -4.60 -10.60 -8.37
N ASP A 101 -4.64 -9.28 -8.20
CA ASP A 101 -5.81 -8.44 -8.37
C ASP A 101 -5.83 -7.86 -9.79
N SER A 102 -6.90 -8.11 -10.53
CA SER A 102 -6.99 -7.75 -11.95
C SER A 102 -7.06 -6.22 -12.21
N LYS A 103 -6.83 -5.37 -11.20
CA LYS A 103 -7.14 -3.92 -11.17
C LYS A 103 -6.24 -3.14 -10.21
N HIS A 104 -4.92 -3.33 -10.30
CA HIS A 104 -3.97 -2.56 -9.49
C HIS A 104 -3.94 -1.07 -9.88
N ILE A 105 -3.73 -0.18 -8.90
CA ILE A 105 -3.69 1.28 -9.09
C ILE A 105 -2.43 1.87 -8.46
N TYR A 106 -1.74 2.73 -9.21
CA TYR A 106 -0.69 3.61 -8.69
C TYR A 106 -1.12 5.08 -8.77
N TYR A 107 -0.98 5.81 -7.68
CA TYR A 107 -0.98 7.27 -7.62
C TYR A 107 0.46 7.73 -7.47
N ILE A 108 1.03 8.28 -8.54
CA ILE A 108 2.43 8.73 -8.54
C ILE A 108 2.44 10.26 -8.51
N LYS A 109 3.08 10.83 -7.50
CA LYS A 109 3.07 12.27 -7.22
C LYS A 109 4.49 12.79 -7.07
N ASP A 110 4.83 13.85 -7.79
CA ASP A 110 5.97 14.69 -7.42
C ASP A 110 5.65 15.42 -6.12
N ILE A 111 6.35 15.09 -5.05
CA ILE A 111 6.28 15.82 -3.77
C ILE A 111 7.50 16.72 -3.56
N SER A 112 8.56 16.53 -4.36
CA SER A 112 9.77 17.36 -4.29
C SER A 112 9.57 18.76 -4.87
N GLY A 113 8.65 18.90 -5.83
CA GLY A 113 8.45 20.15 -6.58
C GLY A 113 9.58 20.43 -7.57
N ASN A 114 10.25 19.37 -8.05
CA ASN A 114 11.40 19.48 -8.94
C ASN A 114 11.15 18.85 -10.32
N ALA A 115 9.97 18.30 -10.60
CA ALA A 115 9.71 17.57 -11.85
C ALA A 115 9.85 18.41 -13.14
N SER A 116 9.78 19.74 -13.05
CA SER A 116 10.04 20.65 -14.17
C SER A 116 11.49 20.69 -14.63
N THR A 117 12.42 20.32 -13.74
CA THR A 117 13.86 20.28 -14.01
C THR A 117 14.41 18.85 -13.97
N ASN A 118 13.86 18.05 -13.07
CA ASN A 118 14.24 16.68 -12.76
C ASN A 118 13.04 15.77 -13.00
N ASN A 119 12.70 15.60 -14.28
CA ASN A 119 11.53 14.86 -14.73
C ASN A 119 11.49 13.45 -14.13
N ILE A 120 10.26 12.99 -13.86
CA ILE A 120 10.01 11.62 -13.41
C ILE A 120 9.45 10.87 -14.62
N THR A 121 10.24 9.94 -15.16
CA THR A 121 9.81 9.07 -16.26
C THR A 121 9.19 7.81 -15.67
N ILE A 122 8.02 7.42 -16.15
CA ILE A 122 7.34 6.18 -15.77
C ILE A 122 7.42 5.26 -16.99
N ASP A 123 7.96 4.06 -16.78
CA ASP A 123 8.23 3.08 -17.83
C ASP A 123 7.48 1.76 -17.55
N THR A 124 7.18 1.00 -18.59
CA THR A 124 6.50 -0.31 -18.47
C THR A 124 7.48 -1.48 -18.54
N THR A 125 6.99 -2.68 -18.24
CA THR A 125 7.72 -3.94 -18.41
C THR A 125 6.85 -4.98 -19.12
N GLY A 126 7.47 -6.06 -19.59
CA GLY A 126 6.72 -7.22 -20.11
C GLY A 126 5.94 -6.99 -21.41
N GLY A 127 6.16 -5.87 -22.10
CA GLY A 127 5.40 -5.48 -23.29
C GLY A 127 4.10 -4.73 -22.98
N ASP A 128 3.85 -4.40 -21.71
CA ASP A 128 2.73 -3.55 -21.32
C ASP A 128 2.90 -2.14 -21.89
N THR A 129 1.79 -1.43 -22.00
CA THR A 129 1.73 -0.06 -22.54
C THR A 129 1.03 0.88 -21.57
N ILE A 130 1.24 2.18 -21.72
CA ILE A 130 0.53 3.27 -21.04
C ILE A 130 -0.23 4.04 -22.10
N ASP A 131 -1.54 3.81 -22.19
CA ASP A 131 -2.42 4.31 -23.26
C ASP A 131 -1.80 4.15 -24.67
N GLY A 132 -1.25 2.97 -24.94
CA GLY A 132 -0.59 2.62 -26.20
C GLY A 132 0.86 3.12 -26.36
N GLY A 133 1.36 3.94 -25.43
CA GLY A 133 2.77 4.34 -25.33
C GLY A 133 3.61 3.40 -24.47
N ALA A 134 4.94 3.51 -24.53
CA ALA A 134 5.84 2.76 -23.63
C ALA A 134 6.09 3.50 -22.30
N THR A 135 6.01 4.84 -22.32
CA THR A 135 6.33 5.68 -21.17
C THR A 135 5.32 6.80 -20.97
N ALA A 136 5.21 7.25 -19.72
CA ALA A 136 4.62 8.53 -19.34
C ALA A 136 5.66 9.38 -18.62
N VAL A 137 5.50 10.71 -18.61
CA VAL A 137 6.47 11.60 -17.95
C VAL A 137 5.74 12.66 -17.14
N ILE A 138 6.10 12.80 -15.87
CA ILE A 138 5.70 13.92 -15.02
C ILE A 138 6.74 15.03 -15.22
N THR A 139 6.28 16.17 -15.73
CA THR A 139 7.13 17.31 -16.15
C THR A 139 6.74 18.62 -15.48
N LEU A 140 5.69 18.63 -14.67
CA LEU A 140 5.25 19.80 -13.94
C LEU A 140 5.48 19.58 -12.45
N ASP A 141 5.99 20.61 -11.78
CA ASP A 141 6.21 20.57 -10.33
C ASP A 141 4.89 20.28 -9.62
N TYR A 142 4.94 19.36 -8.66
CA TYR A 142 3.77 18.89 -7.92
C TYR A 142 2.67 18.26 -8.79
N GLN A 143 2.95 17.79 -10.01
CA GLN A 143 1.99 17.00 -10.77
C GLN A 143 1.83 15.60 -10.20
N ALA A 144 0.62 15.05 -10.34
CA ALA A 144 0.31 13.65 -10.08
C ALA A 144 -0.20 13.01 -11.37
N ILE A 145 0.03 11.71 -11.53
CA ILE A 145 -0.63 10.88 -12.54
C ILE A 145 -1.14 9.63 -11.85
N THR A 146 -2.38 9.24 -12.17
CA THR A 146 -2.94 7.95 -11.73
C THR A 146 -2.75 6.94 -12.84
N PHE A 147 -2.25 5.74 -12.52
CA PHE A 147 -2.11 4.61 -13.42
C PHE A 147 -3.04 3.48 -12.96
N VAL A 148 -3.88 2.98 -13.86
CA VAL A 148 -4.83 1.90 -13.57
C VAL A 148 -4.58 0.74 -14.53
N ALA A 149 -4.27 -0.45 -13.99
CA ALA A 149 -4.15 -1.66 -14.80
C ALA A 149 -5.53 -2.09 -15.32
N ASP A 150 -5.61 -2.42 -16.61
CA ASP A 150 -6.83 -2.93 -17.25
C ASP A 150 -7.06 -4.45 -17.06
N GLY A 151 -6.10 -5.13 -16.42
CA GLY A 151 -6.08 -6.59 -16.26
C GLY A 151 -5.59 -7.35 -17.50
N GLY A 152 -5.18 -6.63 -18.55
CA GLY A 152 -4.54 -7.14 -19.76
C GLY A 152 -3.09 -6.68 -19.85
N THR A 153 -2.82 -5.74 -20.75
CA THR A 153 -1.46 -5.21 -21.02
C THR A 153 -1.44 -3.69 -21.16
N ASN A 154 -2.46 -2.98 -20.68
CA ASN A 154 -2.52 -1.52 -20.75
C ASN A 154 -2.75 -0.89 -19.37
N TRP A 155 -1.93 0.12 -19.09
CA TRP A 155 -2.12 1.08 -18.02
C TRP A 155 -2.88 2.28 -18.57
N SER A 156 -4.06 2.57 -18.03
CA SER A 156 -4.79 3.80 -18.33
C SER A 156 -4.32 4.93 -17.42
N ILE A 157 -4.16 6.15 -17.94
CA ILE A 157 -3.72 7.31 -17.15
C ILE A 157 -4.75 8.45 -17.04
N PHE A 158 -4.77 9.12 -15.88
CA PHE A 158 -5.64 10.27 -15.54
C PHE A 158 -4.87 11.35 -14.78
#